data_AF-A0A0B6YMW3-F1
#
_entry.id   AF-A0A0B6YMW3-F1
#
_cell.length_a   1.000
_cell.length_b   1.000
_cell.length_c   1.000
_cell.angle_alpha   90.00
_cell.angle_beta   90.00
_cell.angle_gamma   90.00
#
_symmetry.space_group_name_H-M   'P 1'
#
loop_
_entity.id
_entity.type
_entity.pdbx_description
1 polymer ?
#
loop_
_entity_poly.entity_id
_entity_poly.type
_entity_poly.pdbx_seq_one_letter_code
_entity_poly.pdbx_strand_id
1 'polypeptide(L)' 'QKFTNDKNRIPVRGDPHILVVGDPGLGKSQMLQAAASVAPRSVYVCGNTTTTSGLTVTLSKDGGSGDFALEA' A
#
# COMPACT_ATOMS: atom_id res chain seq x y z
N GLN A 1 9.85 -16.69 11.87
CA GLN A 1 10.04 -18.15 11.67
C GLN A 1 11.13 -18.35 10.61
N LYS A 2 11.93 -19.41 10.75
CA LYS A 2 13.01 -19.90 9.85
C LYS A 2 12.72 -19.54 8.38
N PHE A 3 13.69 -19.13 7.56
CA PHE A 3 14.46 -20.08 6.76
C PHE A 3 15.83 -19.56 6.31
N THR A 4 16.72 -20.54 6.29
CA THR A 4 18.15 -20.54 6.02
C THR A 4 18.49 -20.31 4.54
N ASN A 5 19.77 -20.05 4.35
CA ASN A 5 20.54 -19.69 3.16
C ASN A 5 20.52 -20.79 2.06
N ASP A 6 19.61 -20.71 1.09
CA ASP A 6 19.54 -21.59 -0.09
C ASP A 6 19.67 -20.76 -1.38
N LYS A 7 20.72 -21.02 -2.18
CA LYS A 7 21.12 -20.24 -3.38
C LYS A 7 20.17 -20.31 -4.59
N ASN A 8 19.02 -20.98 -4.46
CA ASN A 8 18.04 -21.16 -5.55
C ASN A 8 16.59 -20.95 -5.07
N ARG A 9 16.36 -19.99 -4.16
CA ARG A 9 15.03 -19.72 -3.61
C ARG A 9 14.29 -18.64 -4.39
N ILE A 10 13.12 -18.99 -4.89
CA ILE A 10 12.11 -18.05 -5.36
C ILE A 10 11.57 -17.31 -4.12
N PRO A 11 11.57 -15.97 -4.07
CA PRO A 11 11.01 -15.25 -2.93
C PRO A 11 9.51 -15.54 -2.80
N VAL A 12 9.10 -16.10 -1.67
CA VAL A 12 7.68 -16.36 -1.36
C VAL A 12 7.15 -15.18 -0.55
N ARG A 13 6.00 -14.62 -0.95
CA ARG A 13 5.35 -13.51 -0.24
C ARG A 13 4.89 -13.99 1.14
N GLY A 14 5.31 -13.31 2.20
CA GLY A 14 4.95 -13.64 3.59
C GLY A 14 3.59 -13.09 4.04
N ASP A 15 3.12 -12.01 3.41
CA ASP A 15 1.93 -11.28 3.83
C ASP A 15 0.72 -11.58 2.94
N PRO A 16 -0.46 -11.89 3.50
CA PRO A 16 -1.69 -12.06 2.73
C PRO A 16 -2.25 -10.71 2.27
N HIS A 17 -2.89 -10.70 1.09
CA HIS A 17 -3.78 -9.61 0.70
C HIS A 17 -5.21 -10.07 0.88
N ILE A 18 -6.05 -9.21 1.46
CA ILE A 18 -7.43 -9.52 1.80
C ILE A 18 -8.34 -8.56 1.04
N LEU A 19 -9.35 -9.10 0.35
CA LEU A 19 -10.42 -8.35 -0.29
C LEU A 19 -11.72 -8.57 0.49
N VAL A 20 -12.42 -7.49 0.84
CA VAL A 20 -13.68 -7.54 1.58
C VAL A 20 -14.82 -7.09 0.67
N VAL A 21 -15.79 -7.98 0.44
CA VAL A 21 -16.99 -7.73 -0.38
C VAL A 21 -18.23 -8.13 0.42
N GLY A 22 -19.32 -7.39 0.26
CA GLY A 22 -20.60 -7.68 0.92
C GLY A 22 -21.60 -6.56 0.72
N ASP A 23 -22.79 -6.73 1.29
CA ASP A 23 -23.93 -5.82 1.07
C ASP A 23 -23.66 -4.37 1.53
N PRO A 24 -24.35 -3.38 0.93
CA PRO A 24 -24.29 -2.00 1.39
C PRO A 24 -24.69 -1.91 2.87
N GLY A 25 -24.08 -0.98 3.62
CA GLY A 25 -24.45 -0.74 5.02
C GLY A 25 -23.80 -1.68 6.06
N LEU A 26 -23.05 -2.71 5.65
CA LEU A 26 -22.36 -3.63 6.60
C LEU A 26 -21.08 -3.06 7.26
N GLY A 27 -20.86 -1.74 7.21
CA GLY A 27 -19.72 -1.12 7.91
C GLY A 27 -18.32 -1.45 7.39
N LYS A 28 -18.18 -2.00 6.18
CA LYS A 28 -16.88 -2.38 5.56
C LYS A 28 -15.82 -1.27 5.63
N SER A 29 -16.19 -0.04 5.29
CA SER A 29 -15.29 1.11 5.35
C SER A 29 -14.87 1.47 6.78
N GLN A 30 -15.79 1.36 7.76
CA GLN A 30 -15.47 1.59 9.17
C GLN A 30 -14.52 0.52 9.71
N MET A 31 -14.70 -0.74 9.30
CA MET A 31 -13.77 -1.81 9.64
C MET A 31 -12.36 -1.51 9.13
N LEU A 32 -12.21 -1.07 7.87
CA LEU A 32 -10.91 -0.73 7.29
C LEU A 32 -10.27 0.49 7.97
N GLN A 33 -11.05 1.52 8.30
CA GLN A 33 -10.55 2.69 9.04
C GLN A 33 -10.09 2.32 10.46
N ALA A 34 -10.84 1.47 11.17
CA ALA A 34 -10.46 0.98 12.48
C ALA A 34 -9.20 0.10 12.43
N ALA A 35 -9.09 -0.77 11.41
CA ALA A 35 -7.86 -1.54 11.20
C ALA A 35 -6.65 -0.62 10.93
N ALA A 36 -6.86 0.43 10.14
CA ALA A 36 -5.82 1.40 9.82
C ALA A 36 -5.43 2.34 10.98
N SER A 37 -6.28 2.49 12.00
CA SER A 37 -5.93 3.26 13.21
C SER A 37 -5.14 2.43 14.22
N VAL A 38 -5.35 1.10 14.23
CA VAL A 38 -4.65 0.19 15.15
C VAL A 38 -3.29 -0.25 14.61
N ALA A 39 -3.14 -0.39 13.29
CA ALA A 39 -1.88 -0.84 12.70
C ALA A 39 -0.82 0.28 12.70
N PRO A 40 0.45 -0.01 13.08
CA PRO A 40 1.47 1.01 13.33
C PRO A 40 2.05 1.68 12.06
N ARG A 41 1.72 1.21 10.86
CA ARG A 41 2.20 1.73 9.56
C ARG A 41 1.16 1.62 8.45
N SER A 42 -0.12 1.68 8.80
CA SER A 42 -1.19 1.61 7.82
C SER A 42 -1.48 2.98 7.21
N VAL A 43 -1.80 2.97 5.91
CA VAL A 43 -2.33 4.11 5.19
C VAL A 43 -3.70 3.72 4.66
N TYR A 44 -4.74 4.46 5.09
CA TYR A 44 -6.08 4.31 4.54
C TYR A 44 -6.24 5.26 3.36
N VAL A 45 -6.72 4.71 2.24
CA VAL A 45 -6.84 5.43 0.98
C VAL A 45 -8.20 5.15 0.34
N CYS A 46 -8.85 6.19 -0.18
CA CYS A 46 -10.11 6.06 -0.92
C CYS A 46 -9.83 6.12 -2.42
N GLY A 47 -10.27 5.11 -3.18
CA GLY A 47 -9.92 4.95 -4.61
C GLY A 47 -10.30 6.14 -5.50
N ASN A 48 -11.39 6.85 -5.18
CA ASN A 48 -11.82 8.01 -5.96
C ASN A 48 -10.88 9.22 -5.83
N THR A 49 -10.06 9.28 -4.78
CA THR A 49 -9.17 10.43 -4.50
C THR A 49 -7.73 10.13 -4.93
N THR A 50 -7.48 9.00 -5.60
CA THR A 50 -6.13 8.51 -5.87
C THR A 50 -5.86 8.17 -7.31
N THR A 51 -4.59 8.27 -7.69
CA THR A 51 -4.07 7.90 -9.01
C THR A 51 -3.17 6.67 -8.89
N THR A 52 -3.02 5.92 -9.98
CA THR A 52 -2.17 4.74 -10.03
C THR A 52 -0.70 5.07 -9.71
N SER A 53 -0.20 6.22 -10.18
CA SER A 53 1.15 6.69 -9.84
C SER A 53 1.26 7.13 -8.38
N GLY A 54 0.21 7.75 -7.82
CA GLY A 54 0.18 8.14 -6.40
C GLY A 54 0.10 6.96 -5.43
N LEU A 55 -0.31 5.77 -5.88
CA LEU A 55 -0.29 4.54 -5.08
C LEU A 55 1.05 3.79 -5.17
N THR A 56 1.90 4.18 -6.11
CA THR A 56 3.19 3.51 -6.37
C THR A 56 4.32 4.51 -6.21
N VAL A 57 4.68 5.20 -7.28
CA VAL A 57 5.71 6.22 -7.32
C VAL A 57 5.30 7.29 -8.32
N THR A 58 5.56 8.55 -7.99
CA THR A 58 5.35 9.68 -8.89
C THR A 58 6.67 10.39 -9.18
N LEU A 59 6.88 10.85 -10.42
CA LEU A 59 8.02 11.69 -10.80
C LEU A 59 7.62 13.16 -10.68
N SER A 60 8.35 13.94 -9.89
CA SER A 60 8.19 15.39 -9.79
C SER A 60 9.43 16.10 -10.33
N LYS A 61 9.24 17.27 -10.96
CA LYS A 61 10.35 18.10 -11.44
C LYS A 61 10.62 19.17 -10.39
N ASP A 62 11.84 19.23 -9.88
CA ASP A 62 12.23 20.25 -8.94
C ASP A 62 12.40 21.61 -9.65
N GLY A 63 11.68 22.62 -9.15
CA GLY A 63 11.65 23.95 -9.74
C GLY A 63 12.95 24.73 -9.56
N GLY A 64 13.80 24.34 -8.62
CA GLY A 64 15.08 24.99 -8.33
C GLY A 64 16.26 24.46 -9.14
N SER A 65 16.37 23.13 -9.27
CA SER A 65 17.48 22.46 -9.97
C SER A 65 17.16 22.10 -11.42
N GLY A 66 15.89 21.97 -11.78
CA GLY A 66 15.46 21.46 -13.09
C GLY A 66 15.56 19.94 -13.23
N ASP A 67 16.03 19.24 -12.20
CA ASP A 67 16.16 17.80 -12.13
C ASP A 67 14.83 17.11 -11.77
N PHE A 68 14.75 15.80 -12.01
CA PHE A 68 13.60 14.98 -11.66
C PHE A 68 13.85 14.24 -10.34
N ALA A 69 12.86 14.26 -9.45
CA ALA A 69 12.83 13.54 -8.18
C ALA A 69 11.72 12.48 -8.19
N LEU A 70 11.92 11.42 -7.40
CA LEU A 70 10.92 10.38 -7.17
C LEU A 70 10.22 10.63 -5.84
N GLU A 71 8.89 10.65 -5.85
CA GLU A 71 8.03 10.73 -4.69
C GLU A 71 7.33 9.38 -4.46
N ALA A 72 7.32 8.95 -3.20
CA ALA A 72 6.70 7.71 -2.73
C ALA A 72 5.62 8.02 -1.70
#